data_AF-A0A915KJB8-F1
#
_entry.id   AF-A0A915KJB8-F1
#
_cell.length_a   1.000
_cell.length_b   1.000
_cell.length_c   1.000
_cell.angle_alpha   90.00
_cell.angle_beta   90.00
_cell.angle_gamma   90.00
#
_symmetry.space_group_name_H-M   'P 1'
#
loop_
_entity.id
_entity.type
_entity.pdbx_description
1 polymer ?
#
loop_
_entity_poly.entity_id
_entity_poly.type
_entity_poly.pdbx_seq_one_letter_code
_entity_poly.pdbx_strand_id
1 'polypeptide(L)'
;MTWNDSLQSLATLGSKPFAINTEKYPKKCGAHPIKYVRDLTAGYDNSRPDTKPILPVSSSTQMITFTLENGSVFTLRASGTEPKIKYYIEIILHKYGNVTEASKMLQEVKKALIEDFLQPDINKLVGHL
;
A
#
# COMPACT_ATOMS: atom_id res chain seq x y z
N MET A 1 46.90 15.90 30.75
CA MET A 1 46.15 16.63 29.69
C MET A 1 45.51 15.59 28.81
N THR A 2 44.28 15.15 29.13
CA THR A 2 43.01 15.68 28.55
C THR A 2 43.03 15.48 27.03
N TRP A 3 42.21 14.63 26.41
CA TRP A 3 40.75 14.57 26.54
C TRP A 3 40.21 13.16 26.27
N ASN A 4 39.04 12.93 26.84
CA ASN A 4 38.22 11.73 26.89
C ASN A 4 37.60 11.42 25.50
N ASP A 5 38.03 10.34 24.84
CA ASP A 5 37.49 9.86 23.54
C ASP A 5 36.11 9.17 23.65
N SER A 6 35.34 9.47 24.70
CA SER A 6 34.02 8.85 24.93
C SER A 6 32.85 9.58 24.25
N LEU A 7 33.08 10.24 23.10
CA LEU A 7 32.00 10.86 22.30
C LEU A 7 31.96 10.42 20.83
N GLN A 8 32.83 9.52 20.38
CA GLN A 8 32.68 8.93 19.05
C GLN A 8 31.66 7.76 19.01
N SER A 9 31.05 7.39 20.13
CA SER A 9 30.10 6.26 20.20
C SER A 9 28.62 6.63 20.08
N LEU A 10 28.26 7.86 19.66
CA LEU A 10 26.86 8.31 19.60
C LEU A 10 26.35 8.71 18.20
N ALA A 11 27.17 8.60 17.15
CA ALA A 11 26.78 9.02 15.80
C ALA A 11 26.37 7.86 14.84
N THR A 12 26.31 6.61 15.32
CA THR A 12 25.93 5.44 14.50
C THR A 12 24.76 4.64 15.09
N LEU A 13 23.85 5.31 15.78
CA LEU A 13 22.46 4.86 15.84
C LEU A 13 21.70 5.41 14.62
N GLY A 14 22.26 5.16 13.43
CA GLY A 14 21.44 5.13 12.22
C GLY A 14 20.38 4.09 12.45
N SER A 15 19.14 4.54 12.56
CA SER A 15 17.93 3.74 12.73
C SER A 15 18.07 2.49 11.88
N LYS A 16 18.25 1.33 12.52
CA LYS A 16 18.26 0.04 11.82
C LYS A 16 17.06 0.07 10.88
N PRO A 17 17.25 -0.11 9.56
CA PRO A 17 16.11 -0.15 8.65
C PRO A 17 15.17 -1.20 9.24
N PHE A 18 13.97 -0.78 9.59
CA PHE A 18 12.93 -1.70 10.02
C PHE A 18 12.83 -2.70 8.87
N ALA A 19 13.27 -3.94 9.09
CA ALA A 19 13.25 -4.95 8.05
C ALA A 19 11.78 -5.17 7.69
N ILE A 20 11.33 -4.56 6.60
CA ILE A 20 9.95 -4.70 6.14
C ILE A 20 9.82 -6.14 5.68
N ASN A 21 9.04 -6.94 6.41
CA ASN A 21 8.71 -8.29 5.97
C ASN A 21 7.80 -8.20 4.75
N THR A 22 8.39 -8.37 3.56
CA THR A 22 7.67 -8.32 2.28
C THR A 22 6.67 -9.46 2.10
N GLU A 23 6.76 -10.54 2.89
CA GLU A 23 5.76 -11.62 2.91
C GLU A 23 4.40 -11.18 3.47
N LYS A 24 4.34 -10.02 4.13
CA LYS A 24 3.10 -9.49 4.71
C LYS A 24 2.10 -9.00 3.67
N TYR A 25 2.55 -8.62 2.47
CA TYR A 25 1.67 -8.02 1.47
C TYR A 25 1.14 -9.06 0.47
N PRO A 26 -0.15 -8.97 0.08
CA PRO A 26 -0.71 -9.84 -0.96
C PRO A 26 0.09 -9.72 -2.27
N LYS A 27 0.31 -10.85 -2.94
CA LYS A 27 1.02 -10.91 -4.23
C LYS A 27 0.09 -10.74 -5.44
N LYS A 28 -1.22 -10.81 -5.23
CA LYS A 28 -2.25 -10.65 -6.26
C LYS A 28 -3.56 -10.14 -5.65
N CYS A 29 -4.40 -9.55 -6.48
CA CYS A 29 -5.79 -9.20 -6.18
C CYS A 29 -6.70 -9.97 -7.16
N GLY A 30 -7.36 -11.04 -6.67
CA GLY A 30 -8.06 -11.99 -7.52
C GLY A 30 -7.12 -12.65 -8.54
N ALA A 31 -7.40 -12.46 -9.83
CA ALA A 31 -6.56 -12.96 -10.93
C ALA A 31 -5.42 -12.00 -11.31
N HIS A 32 -5.35 -10.80 -10.72
CA HIS A 32 -4.46 -9.73 -11.14
C HIS A 32 -3.20 -9.67 -10.25
N PRO A 33 -1.99 -9.95 -10.77
CA PRO A 33 -0.75 -9.90 -9.99
C PRO A 33 -0.40 -8.47 -9.55
N ILE A 34 0.09 -8.35 -8.32
CA ILE A 34 0.57 -7.08 -7.75
C ILE A 34 2.06 -6.96 -8.05
N LYS A 35 2.43 -5.83 -8.67
CA LYS A 35 3.79 -5.46 -9.02
C LYS A 35 4.45 -4.66 -7.90
N TYR A 36 3.77 -3.62 -7.43
CA TYR A 36 4.28 -2.72 -6.41
C TYR A 36 3.29 -2.51 -5.27
N VAL A 37 3.84 -2.25 -4.09
CA VAL A 37 3.12 -1.89 -2.88
C VAL A 37 3.77 -0.65 -2.29
N ARG A 38 2.95 0.35 -2.02
CA ARG A 38 3.30 1.52 -1.24
C ARG A 38 2.42 1.56 0.01
N ASP A 39 3.03 1.52 1.17
CA ASP A 39 2.39 1.64 2.47
C ASP A 39 2.94 2.89 3.16
N LEU A 40 2.15 3.97 3.11
CA LEU A 40 2.50 5.25 3.75
C LEU A 40 2.26 5.25 5.27
N THR A 41 1.77 4.13 5.80
CA THR A 41 1.65 3.89 7.24
C THR A 41 2.96 3.33 7.78
N ALA A 42 3.54 2.36 7.05
CA ALA A 42 4.79 1.69 7.41
C ALA A 42 6.04 2.37 6.85
N GLY A 43 5.88 3.32 5.93
CA GLY A 43 6.98 3.98 5.26
C GLY A 43 7.68 3.08 4.23
N TYR A 44 6.90 2.26 3.52
CA TYR A 44 7.39 1.29 2.55
C TYR A 44 6.91 1.64 1.13
N ASP A 45 7.79 1.55 0.15
CA ASP A 45 7.46 1.67 -1.27
C ASP A 45 8.48 0.92 -2.12
N ASN A 46 8.13 -0.28 -2.60
CA ASN A 46 9.03 -1.08 -3.43
C ASN A 46 9.10 -0.65 -4.90
N SER A 47 8.36 0.38 -5.32
CA SER A 47 8.54 1.00 -6.64
C SER A 47 9.71 1.98 -6.68
N ARG A 48 10.31 2.28 -5.52
CA ARG A 48 11.37 3.27 -5.36
C ARG A 48 12.70 2.61 -4.98
N PRO A 49 13.83 3.26 -5.31
CA PRO A 49 15.13 2.91 -4.72
C PRO A 49 15.04 2.88 -3.20
N ASP A 50 15.80 1.99 -2.56
CA ASP A 50 15.86 1.79 -1.11
C ASP A 50 14.53 1.41 -0.44
N THR A 51 13.50 1.04 -1.21
CA THR A 51 12.17 0.62 -0.73
C THR A 51 11.43 1.67 0.12
N LYS A 52 11.71 2.96 -0.11
CA LYS A 52 11.16 4.08 0.67
C LYS A 52 10.26 5.00 -0.17
N PRO A 53 9.11 5.44 0.37
CA PRO A 53 8.23 6.38 -0.31
C PRO A 53 8.85 7.79 -0.33
N ILE A 54 8.59 8.49 -1.43
CA ILE A 54 8.86 9.94 -1.53
C ILE A 54 7.76 10.80 -0.92
N LEU A 55 6.58 10.21 -0.71
CA LEU A 55 5.43 10.88 -0.11
C LEU A 55 5.54 10.88 1.41
N PRO A 56 4.94 11.86 2.10
CA PRO A 56 4.92 11.89 3.57
C PRO A 56 4.36 10.60 4.17
N VAL A 57 5.10 10.03 5.10
CA VAL A 57 4.71 8.85 5.87
C VAL A 57 3.98 9.32 7.12
N SER A 58 2.83 8.72 7.41
CA SER A 58 2.10 8.96 8.65
C SER A 58 1.42 7.69 9.11
N SER A 59 1.76 7.25 10.33
CA SER A 59 1.11 6.10 10.95
C SER A 59 -0.37 6.33 11.26
N SER A 60 -0.86 7.58 11.28
CA SER A 60 -2.26 7.89 11.56
C SER A 60 -3.16 7.93 10.32
N THR A 61 -2.59 8.04 9.11
CA THR A 61 -3.40 8.16 7.88
C THR A 61 -3.86 6.82 7.32
N GLN A 62 -3.19 5.73 7.68
CA GLN A 62 -3.51 4.34 7.31
C GLN A 62 -3.84 4.21 5.82
N MET A 63 -2.82 4.35 4.97
CA MET A 63 -2.97 4.40 3.51
C MET A 63 -2.02 3.42 2.82
N ILE A 64 -2.59 2.51 2.03
CA ILE A 64 -1.84 1.50 1.28
C ILE A 64 -2.32 1.51 -0.17
N THR A 65 -1.38 1.60 -1.10
CA THR A 65 -1.60 1.59 -2.55
C THR A 65 -0.91 0.38 -3.18
N PHE A 66 -1.63 -0.30 -4.05
CA PHE A 66 -1.16 -1.45 -4.81
C PHE A 66 -1.18 -1.12 -6.30
N THR A 67 -0.07 -1.39 -6.98
CA THR A 67 0.03 -1.29 -8.45
C THR A 67 0.08 -2.69 -9.03
N LEU A 68 -0.85 -2.98 -9.93
CA LEU A 68 -0.94 -4.25 -10.66
C LEU A 68 0.06 -4.28 -11.81
N GLU A 69 0.39 -5.48 -12.30
CA GLU A 69 1.36 -5.64 -13.40
C GLU A 69 0.95 -4.93 -14.70
N ASN A 70 -0.37 -4.79 -14.95
CA ASN A 70 -0.87 -4.05 -16.10
C ASN A 70 -0.91 -2.53 -15.89
N GLY A 71 -0.39 -2.04 -14.76
CA GLY A 71 -0.35 -0.61 -14.42
C GLY A 71 -1.56 -0.10 -13.65
N SER A 72 -2.69 -0.82 -13.63
CA SER A 72 -3.86 -0.45 -12.82
C SER A 72 -3.52 -0.34 -11.33
N VAL A 73 -4.25 0.50 -10.60
CA VAL A 73 -3.93 0.86 -9.21
C VAL A 73 -5.17 0.74 -8.35
N PHE A 74 -5.02 0.27 -7.11
CA PHE A 74 -6.04 0.49 -6.09
C PHE A 74 -5.42 0.96 -4.77
N THR A 75 -6.15 1.80 -4.05
CA THR A 75 -5.70 2.36 -2.77
C THR A 75 -6.77 2.14 -1.71
N LEU A 76 -6.34 1.65 -0.54
CA LEU A 76 -7.12 1.59 0.69
C LEU A 76 -6.69 2.73 1.62
N ARG A 77 -7.65 3.40 2.24
CA ARG A 77 -7.37 4.52 3.15
C ARG A 77 -8.38 4.57 4.29
N ALA A 78 -7.93 4.78 5.53
CA ALA A 78 -8.82 5.18 6.60
C ALA A 78 -9.31 6.63 6.45
N SER A 79 -10.57 6.88 6.79
CA SER A 79 -11.07 8.23 6.94
C SER A 79 -10.49 8.86 8.21
N GLY A 80 -10.04 10.12 8.13
CA GLY A 80 -9.41 10.79 9.27
C GLY A 80 -10.39 11.28 10.33
N THR A 81 -11.68 11.41 9.99
CA THR A 81 -12.70 12.01 10.86
C THR A 81 -13.87 11.07 11.16
N GLU A 82 -13.94 9.92 10.49
CA GLU A 82 -15.04 8.98 10.63
C GLU A 82 -14.48 7.55 10.70
N PRO A 83 -15.16 6.60 11.37
CA PRO A 83 -14.74 5.20 11.41
C PRO A 83 -15.09 4.48 10.10
N LYS A 84 -14.52 4.93 8.97
CA LYS A 84 -14.77 4.42 7.62
C LYS A 84 -13.46 4.09 6.91
N ILE A 85 -13.50 3.06 6.08
CA ILE A 85 -12.45 2.74 5.11
C ILE A 85 -12.94 3.18 3.73
N LYS A 86 -12.11 3.93 3.01
CA LYS A 86 -12.34 4.34 1.62
C LYS A 86 -11.41 3.53 0.72
N TYR A 87 -11.90 3.19 -0.46
CA TYR A 87 -11.07 2.62 -1.50
C TYR A 87 -11.26 3.36 -2.83
N TYR A 88 -10.19 3.39 -3.61
CA TYR A 88 -10.16 3.96 -4.96
C TYR A 88 -9.56 2.91 -5.88
N ILE A 89 -10.12 2.75 -7.08
CA ILE A 89 -9.63 1.82 -8.09
C ILE A 89 -9.51 2.58 -9.40
N GLU A 90 -8.35 2.51 -10.03
CA GLU A 90 -8.03 3.10 -11.33
C GLU A 90 -7.62 1.98 -12.28
N ILE A 91 -8.38 1.79 -13.36
CA ILE A 91 -8.08 0.80 -14.39
C ILE A 91 -7.37 1.50 -15.54
N ILE A 92 -6.15 1.05 -15.83
CA ILE A 92 -5.35 1.54 -16.96
C ILE A 92 -5.52 0.57 -18.12
N LEU A 93 -5.93 1.11 -19.27
CA LEU A 93 -5.98 0.40 -20.54
C LEU A 93 -4.88 0.92 -21.47
N HIS A 94 -4.24 0.02 -22.21
CA HIS A 94 -3.32 0.40 -23.29
C HIS A 94 -4.09 0.87 -24.54
N LYS A 95 -3.36 1.36 -25.54
CA LYS A 95 -3.82 2.16 -26.71
C LYS A 95 -5.03 1.62 -27.50
N TYR A 96 -5.44 0.37 -27.29
CA TYR A 96 -6.56 -0.29 -27.98
C TYR A 96 -7.59 -0.93 -27.02
N GLY A 97 -7.55 -0.62 -25.73
CA GLY A 97 -8.52 -1.17 -24.78
C GLY A 97 -9.91 -0.55 -24.90
N ASN A 98 -10.95 -1.31 -24.55
CA ASN A 98 -12.34 -0.85 -24.56
C ASN A 98 -12.88 -0.66 -23.14
N VAL A 99 -13.78 0.31 -22.95
CA VAL A 99 -14.53 0.58 -21.71
C VAL A 99 -15.20 -0.67 -21.15
N THR A 100 -15.71 -1.57 -21.99
CA THR A 100 -16.31 -2.83 -21.54
C THR A 100 -15.29 -3.71 -20.80
N GLU A 101 -14.06 -3.80 -21.30
CA GLU A 101 -12.99 -4.56 -20.67
C GLU A 101 -12.53 -3.91 -19.37
N ALA A 102 -12.38 -2.57 -19.36
CA ALA A 102 -12.07 -1.83 -18.12
C ALA A 102 -13.15 -2.02 -17.06
N SER A 103 -14.43 -1.97 -17.46
CA SER A 103 -15.56 -2.14 -16.55
C SER A 103 -15.59 -3.56 -15.97
N LYS A 104 -15.31 -4.58 -16.79
CA LYS A 104 -15.18 -5.96 -16.32
C LYS A 104 -14.04 -6.09 -15.31
N MET A 105 -12.85 -5.58 -15.65
CA MET A 105 -11.69 -5.62 -14.75
C MET A 105 -11.96 -4.87 -13.44
N LEU A 106 -12.61 -3.70 -13.51
CA LEU A 106 -13.01 -2.94 -12.33
C LEU A 106 -13.88 -3.77 -11.39
N GLN A 107 -14.87 -4.49 -11.91
CA GLN A 107 -15.71 -5.36 -11.08
C GLN A 107 -14.94 -6.52 -10.48
N GLU A 108 -14.02 -7.15 -11.23
CA GLU A 108 -13.17 -8.23 -10.74
C GLU A 108 -12.25 -7.76 -9.61
N VAL A 109 -11.55 -6.63 -9.80
CA VAL A 109 -10.66 -6.03 -8.80
C VAL A 109 -11.47 -5.57 -7.59
N LYS A 110 -12.63 -4.93 -7.79
CA LYS A 110 -13.50 -4.50 -6.69
C LYS A 110 -13.97 -5.69 -5.86
N LYS A 111 -14.42 -6.77 -6.51
CA LYS A 111 -14.86 -7.99 -5.84
C LYS A 111 -13.74 -8.58 -4.99
N ALA A 112 -12.57 -8.79 -5.59
CA ALA A 112 -11.41 -9.34 -4.88
C ALA A 112 -10.93 -8.42 -3.74
N LEU A 113 -10.94 -7.11 -3.94
CA LEU A 113 -10.61 -6.14 -2.88
C LEU A 113 -11.56 -6.28 -1.69
N ILE A 114 -12.86 -6.41 -1.93
CA ILE A 114 -13.85 -6.55 -0.85
C ILE A 114 -13.69 -7.92 -0.16
N GLU A 115 -13.63 -9.00 -0.93
CA GLU A 115 -13.63 -10.37 -0.39
C GLU A 115 -12.29 -10.75 0.24
N ASP A 116 -11.16 -10.47 -0.42
CA ASP A 116 -9.84 -10.96 0.01
C ASP A 116 -9.11 -9.97 0.93
N PHE A 117 -9.30 -8.65 0.75
CA PHE A 117 -8.55 -7.63 1.49
C PHE A 117 -9.36 -7.05 2.64
N LEU A 118 -10.59 -6.61 2.39
CA LEU A 118 -11.44 -6.02 3.43
C LEU A 118 -12.13 -7.07 4.29
N GLN A 119 -12.49 -8.24 3.73
CA GLN A 119 -13.13 -9.36 4.43
C GLN A 119 -14.25 -8.89 5.38
N PRO A 120 -15.31 -8.23 4.86
CA PRO A 120 -16.27 -7.50 5.69
C PRO A 120 -16.95 -8.37 6.75
N ASP A 121 -17.26 -9.62 6.44
CA ASP A 121 -17.92 -10.54 7.38
C ASP A 121 -17.02 -10.90 8.58
N ILE A 122 -15.71 -11.05 8.32
CA ILE A 122 -14.71 -11.37 9.35
C ILE A 122 -14.38 -10.12 10.17
N ASN A 123 -14.21 -8.98 9.49
CA ASN A 123 -13.79 -7.71 10.09
C ASN A 123 -14.98 -6.84 10.57
N LYS A 124 -16.21 -7.36 10.50
CA LYS A 124 -17.46 -6.68 10.91
C LYS A 124 -17.64 -5.31 10.26
N LEU A 125 -17.27 -5.21 8.98
CA LEU A 125 -17.45 -3.99 8.19
C LEU A 125 -18.84 -3.97 7.57
N VAL A 126 -19.52 -2.82 7.65
CA VAL A 126 -20.81 -2.61 6.99
C VAL A 126 -20.60 -1.74 5.76
N GLY A 127 -20.95 -2.29 4.60
CA GLY A 127 -20.92 -1.56 3.34
C GLY A 127 -22.14 -0.66 3.17
N HIS A 128 -21.91 0.60 2.83
CA HIS A 128 -22.92 1.48 2.25
C HIS A 128 -22.49 1.72 0.80
N LEU A 129 -23.06 0.94 -0.13
CA LEU A 129 -22.83 1.05 -1.58
C LEU A 129 -23.80 2.05 -2.20
#